data_AF-A0A1S1CB33-F1
#
_entry.id   AF-A0A1S1CB33-F1
#
_cell.length_a   1.000
_cell.length_b   1.000
_cell.length_c   1.000
_cell.angle_alpha   90.00
_cell.angle_beta   90.00
_cell.angle_gamma   90.00
#
_symmetry.space_group_name_H-M   'P 1'
#
loop_
_entity.id
_entity.type
_entity.pdbx_description
1 polymer ?
#
loop_
_entity_poly.entity_id
_entity_poly.type
_entity_poly.pdbx_seq_one_letter_code
_entity_poly.pdbx_strand_id
1 'polypeptide(L)'
;MTKKVAAEPVVDLPEFTELDGHDLLIAPWELKTGQRTRLAGRLNVIRQLSEKHGEDSLEAMDGIADLLDFVSEHYATDPGAWEDWARDKQLDALVTLVGAYMQASGKSQPSSNQR
;
A
#
# COMPACT_ATOMS: atom_id res chain seq x y z
N MET A 1 8.03 -23.39 26.93
CA MET A 1 8.46 -21.99 26.74
C MET A 1 7.67 -21.41 25.57
N THR A 2 6.69 -20.56 25.85
CA THR A 2 5.89 -19.85 24.84
C THR A 2 6.78 -18.81 24.19
N LYS A 3 7.15 -19.00 22.92
CA LYS A 3 7.82 -17.97 22.13
C LYS A 3 6.87 -16.78 22.00
N LYS A 4 7.19 -15.70 22.69
CA LYS A 4 6.59 -14.38 22.50
C LYS A 4 6.88 -14.03 21.03
N VAL A 5 5.86 -14.06 20.19
CA VAL A 5 5.95 -13.51 18.83
C VAL A 5 6.28 -12.05 19.03
N ALA A 6 7.51 -11.65 18.71
CA ALA A 6 7.86 -10.25 18.65
C ALA A 6 6.95 -9.66 17.58
N ALA A 7 6.01 -8.80 18.00
CA ALA A 7 5.27 -7.97 17.06
C ALA A 7 6.33 -7.16 16.30
N GLU A 8 6.37 -7.34 14.98
CA GLU A 8 7.17 -6.50 14.10
C GLU A 8 6.86 -5.03 14.42
N PRO A 9 7.86 -4.13 14.36
CA PRO A 9 7.61 -2.71 14.56
C PRO A 9 6.56 -2.28 13.54
N VAL A 10 5.36 -1.97 14.01
CA VAL A 10 4.34 -1.31 13.19
C VAL A 10 4.94 0.05 12.87
N VAL A 11 5.51 0.19 11.68
CA VAL A 11 5.84 1.50 11.14
C VAL A 11 4.50 2.20 11.00
N ASP A 12 4.26 3.19 11.85
CA ASP A 12 3.06 4.03 11.76
C ASP A 12 3.23 4.93 10.55
N LEU A 13 2.73 4.45 9.41
CA LEU A 13 2.58 5.27 8.21
C LEU A 13 1.56 6.38 8.48
N PRO A 14 1.68 7.54 7.81
CA PRO A 14 0.67 8.59 7.89
C PRO A 14 -0.74 8.05 7.56
N GLU A 15 -1.77 8.75 8.05
CA GLU A 15 -3.14 8.35 7.73
C GLU A 15 -3.38 8.45 6.23
N PHE A 16 -3.98 7.40 5.64
CA PHE A 16 -4.20 7.32 4.20
C PHE A 16 -4.92 8.55 3.63
N THR A 17 -5.93 9.06 4.34
CA THR A 17 -6.74 10.22 3.94
C THR A 17 -5.99 11.56 3.99
N GLU A 18 -4.81 11.60 4.62
CA GLU A 18 -3.97 12.80 4.69
C GLU A 18 -2.91 12.83 3.58
N LEU A 19 -2.74 11.74 2.84
CA LEU A 19 -1.73 11.62 1.80
C LEU A 19 -2.23 12.19 0.48
N ASP A 20 -1.34 12.87 -0.23
CA ASP A 20 -1.57 13.30 -1.60
C ASP A 20 -1.84 12.08 -2.50
N GLY A 21 -2.80 12.19 -3.42
CA GLY A 21 -3.22 11.10 -4.31
C GLY A 21 -4.15 10.06 -3.69
N HIS A 22 -4.56 10.19 -2.42
CA HIS A 22 -5.48 9.23 -1.80
C HIS A 22 -6.87 9.20 -2.45
N ASP A 23 -7.31 10.35 -2.99
CA ASP A 23 -8.59 10.55 -3.67
C ASP A 23 -8.62 9.93 -5.08
N LEU A 24 -7.46 9.53 -5.61
CA LEU A 24 -7.33 8.81 -6.88
C LEU A 24 -7.57 7.31 -6.72
N LEU A 25 -7.69 6.80 -5.49
CA LEU A 25 -7.92 5.39 -5.18
C LEU A 25 -9.33 5.17 -4.62
N ILE A 26 -9.90 4.01 -4.94
CA ILE A 26 -11.08 3.48 -4.25
C ILE A 26 -10.77 3.48 -2.75
N ALA A 27 -11.71 3.86 -1.89
CA ALA A 27 -11.41 3.92 -0.47
C ALA A 27 -11.05 2.52 0.10
N PRO A 28 -9.99 2.41 0.93
CA PRO A 28 -9.47 1.10 1.33
C PRO A 28 -10.48 0.22 2.09
N TRP A 29 -11.39 0.84 2.85
CA TRP A 29 -12.46 0.16 3.58
C TRP A 29 -13.61 -0.34 2.69
N GLU A 30 -13.68 0.09 1.44
CA GLU A 30 -14.66 -0.38 0.45
C GLU A 30 -14.18 -1.64 -0.28
N LEU A 31 -12.93 -2.05 -0.08
CA LEU A 31 -12.37 -3.22 -0.74
C LEU A 31 -13.05 -4.51 -0.29
N LYS A 32 -13.51 -5.30 -1.28
CA LYS A 32 -14.01 -6.65 -1.05
C LYS A 32 -12.92 -7.52 -0.45
N THR A 33 -13.29 -8.54 0.34
CA THR A 33 -12.34 -9.48 0.95
C THR A 33 -11.33 -10.05 -0.06
N GLY A 34 -11.78 -10.46 -1.25
CA GLY A 34 -10.88 -10.97 -2.29
C GLY A 34 -9.90 -9.94 -2.85
N GLN A 35 -10.25 -8.65 -2.86
CA GLN A 35 -9.32 -7.58 -3.25
C GLN A 35 -8.26 -7.38 -2.17
N ARG A 36 -8.68 -7.29 -0.90
CA ARG A 36 -7.78 -7.18 0.25
C ARG A 36 -6.79 -8.34 0.35
N THR A 37 -7.26 -9.57 0.14
CA THR A 37 -6.39 -10.76 0.14
C THR A 37 -5.35 -10.74 -0.99
N ARG A 38 -5.71 -10.29 -2.19
CA ARG A 38 -4.75 -10.16 -3.31
C ARG A 38 -3.68 -9.10 -3.02
N LEU A 39 -4.11 -7.96 -2.50
CA LEU A 39 -3.21 -6.87 -2.10
C LEU A 39 -2.22 -7.33 -1.02
N ALA A 40 -2.70 -8.01 0.03
CA ALA A 40 -1.86 -8.61 1.07
C ALA A 40 -0.91 -9.69 0.51
N GLY A 41 -1.37 -10.48 -0.46
CA GLY A 41 -0.55 -11.48 -1.14
C GLY A 41 0.64 -10.86 -1.87
N ARG A 42 0.42 -9.77 -2.61
CA ARG A 42 1.50 -9.04 -3.30
C ARG A 42 2.48 -8.40 -2.33
N LEU A 43 2.00 -7.81 -1.23
CA LEU A 43 2.90 -7.30 -0.17
C LEU A 43 3.83 -8.39 0.36
N ASN A 44 3.27 -9.56 0.62
CA ASN A 44 4.02 -10.68 1.16
C ASN A 44 5.06 -11.22 0.16
N VAL A 45 4.80 -11.09 -1.14
CA VAL A 45 5.81 -11.40 -2.18
C VAL A 45 6.96 -10.39 -2.11
N ILE A 46 6.66 -9.09 -2.07
CA ILE A 46 7.69 -8.04 -1.96
C ILE A 46 8.54 -8.23 -0.70
N ARG A 47 7.89 -8.45 0.46
CA ARG A 47 8.61 -8.73 1.72
C ARG A 47 9.57 -9.91 1.58
N GLN A 48 9.14 -11.01 0.95
CA GLN A 48 10.01 -12.16 0.73
C GLN A 48 11.17 -11.85 -0.22
N LEU A 49 10.95 -11.03 -1.24
CA LEU A 49 12.00 -10.58 -2.15
C LEU A 49 13.01 -9.71 -1.39
N SER A 50 12.55 -8.72 -0.62
CA SER A 50 13.40 -7.85 0.21
C SER A 50 14.18 -8.64 1.27
N GLU A 51 13.56 -9.60 1.94
CA GLU A 51 14.24 -10.46 2.93
C GLU A 51 15.34 -11.33 2.32
N LYS A 52 15.15 -11.76 1.08
CA LYS A 52 16.07 -12.67 0.40
C LYS A 52 17.18 -11.94 -0.37
N HIS A 53 16.87 -10.78 -0.95
CA HIS A 53 17.74 -10.08 -1.90
C HIS A 53 18.18 -8.69 -1.40
N GLY A 54 17.56 -8.15 -0.34
CA GLY A 54 17.75 -6.78 0.15
C GLY A 54 16.62 -5.85 -0.30
N GLU A 55 16.32 -4.81 0.48
CA GLU A 55 15.24 -3.84 0.20
C GLU A 55 15.48 -3.05 -1.10
N ASP A 56 16.75 -2.69 -1.37
CA ASP A 56 17.15 -1.95 -2.57
C ASP A 56 17.54 -2.87 -3.75
N SER A 57 17.24 -4.17 -3.67
CA SER A 57 17.57 -5.10 -4.75
C SER A 57 16.70 -4.86 -5.98
N LEU A 58 17.21 -5.23 -7.16
CA LEU A 58 16.43 -5.14 -8.40
C LEU A 58 15.14 -5.95 -8.31
N GLU A 59 15.18 -7.12 -7.68
CA GLU A 59 13.99 -7.97 -7.48
C GLU A 59 12.96 -7.33 -6.54
N ALA A 60 13.40 -6.68 -5.47
CA ALA A 60 12.50 -5.96 -4.58
C ALA A 60 11.87 -4.75 -5.29
N MET A 61 12.67 -4.01 -6.06
CA MET A 61 12.21 -2.87 -6.86
C MET A 61 11.22 -3.28 -7.96
N ASP A 62 11.47 -4.40 -8.66
CA ASP A 62 10.56 -4.95 -9.67
C ASP A 62 9.23 -5.36 -9.03
N GLY A 63 9.28 -5.97 -7.84
CA GLY A 63 8.08 -6.28 -7.07
C GLY A 63 7.29 -5.05 -6.62
N ILE A 64 7.96 -3.94 -6.29
CA ILE A 64 7.32 -2.66 -5.98
C ILE A 64 6.65 -2.08 -7.23
N ALA A 65 7.34 -2.08 -8.38
CA ALA A 65 6.76 -1.63 -9.65
C ALA A 65 5.49 -2.43 -10.00
N ASP A 66 5.56 -3.76 -9.93
CA ASP A 66 4.41 -4.66 -10.11
C ASP A 66 3.23 -4.35 -9.18
N LEU A 67 3.51 -3.88 -7.96
CA LEU A 67 2.47 -3.49 -7.01
C LEU A 67 1.86 -2.13 -7.38
N LEU A 68 2.68 -1.16 -7.80
CA LEU A 68 2.19 0.15 -8.24
C LEU A 68 1.29 0.01 -9.48
N ASP A 69 1.71 -0.78 -10.46
CA ASP A 69 0.91 -1.09 -11.66
C ASP A 69 -0.40 -1.79 -11.28
N PHE A 70 -0.33 -2.78 -10.39
CA PHE A 70 -1.53 -3.48 -9.91
C PHE A 70 -2.50 -2.54 -9.18
N VAL A 71 -1.99 -1.54 -8.45
CA VAL A 71 -2.83 -0.53 -7.79
C VAL A 71 -3.49 0.40 -8.81
N SER A 72 -2.72 0.88 -9.79
CA SER A 72 -3.21 1.68 -10.92
C SER A 72 -4.36 0.96 -11.65
N GLU A 73 -4.17 -0.31 -12.02
CA GLU A 73 -5.13 -1.07 -12.83
C GLU A 73 -6.42 -1.44 -12.11
N HIS A 74 -6.35 -1.70 -10.80
CA HIS A 74 -7.48 -2.32 -10.07
C HIS A 74 -8.10 -1.46 -8.99
N TYR A 75 -7.40 -0.44 -8.51
CA TYR A 75 -7.83 0.38 -7.39
C TYR A 75 -7.86 1.86 -7.69
N ALA A 76 -7.26 2.34 -8.79
CA ALA A 76 -7.46 3.72 -9.21
C ALA A 76 -8.90 3.95 -9.70
N THR A 77 -9.51 5.04 -9.24
CA THR A 77 -10.83 5.48 -9.74
C THR A 77 -10.71 6.12 -11.12
N ASP A 78 -9.56 6.72 -11.40
CA ASP A 78 -9.15 7.23 -12.71
C ASP A 78 -7.67 6.84 -12.94
N PRO A 79 -7.41 5.76 -13.69
CA PRO A 79 -6.05 5.31 -13.96
C PRO A 79 -5.21 6.36 -14.70
N GLY A 80 -5.82 7.19 -15.56
CA GLY A 80 -5.07 8.24 -16.27
C GLY A 80 -4.59 9.32 -15.31
N ALA A 81 -5.47 9.78 -14.41
CA ALA A 81 -5.10 10.75 -13.39
C ALA A 81 -4.08 10.18 -12.38
N TRP A 82 -4.17 8.89 -12.05
CA TRP A 82 -3.17 8.20 -11.24
C TRP A 82 -1.79 8.21 -11.90
N GLU A 83 -1.70 7.85 -13.18
CA GLU A 83 -0.42 7.84 -13.92
C GLU A 83 0.19 9.25 -14.04
N ASP A 84 -0.64 10.26 -14.31
CA ASP A 84 -0.18 11.65 -14.38
C ASP A 84 0.32 12.14 -13.02
N TRP A 85 -0.41 11.85 -11.95
CA TRP A 85 0.02 12.17 -10.58
C TRP A 85 1.31 11.43 -10.20
N ALA A 86 1.38 10.12 -10.46
CA ALA A 86 2.49 9.26 -10.05
C ALA A 86 3.80 9.62 -10.75
N ARG A 87 3.74 10.05 -12.02
CA ARG A 87 4.89 10.52 -12.81
C ARG A 87 5.66 11.66 -12.15
N ASP A 88 4.97 12.53 -11.42
CA ASP A 88 5.55 13.70 -10.77
C ASP A 88 6.05 13.42 -9.34
N LYS A 89 5.92 12.18 -8.85
CA LYS A 89 6.30 11.80 -7.48
C LYS A 89 7.62 11.05 -7.40
N GLN A 90 8.27 11.18 -6.25
CA GLN A 90 9.36 10.30 -5.86
C GLN A 90 8.82 8.92 -5.47
N LEU A 91 9.63 7.88 -5.68
CA LEU A 91 9.26 6.50 -5.34
C LEU A 91 8.80 6.35 -3.89
N ASP A 92 9.48 6.99 -2.94
CA ASP A 92 9.12 6.95 -1.52
C ASP A 92 7.70 7.46 -1.26
N ALA A 93 7.24 8.48 -1.99
CA ALA A 93 5.88 8.99 -1.85
C ALA A 93 4.84 8.00 -2.38
N LEU A 94 5.13 7.34 -3.50
CA LEU A 94 4.29 6.28 -4.08
C LEU A 94 4.19 5.09 -3.12
N VAL A 95 5.33 4.61 -2.63
CA VAL A 95 5.40 3.49 -1.68
C VAL A 95 4.72 3.86 -0.35
N THR A 96 4.84 5.10 0.11
CA THR A 96 4.15 5.57 1.32
C THR A 96 2.64 5.58 1.13
N LEU A 97 2.12 6.11 0.02
CA LEU A 97 0.69 6.12 -0.28
C LEU A 97 0.14 4.70 -0.34
N VAL A 98 0.78 3.83 -1.12
CA VAL A 98 0.34 2.43 -1.25
C VAL A 98 0.47 1.68 0.06
N GLY A 99 1.53 1.90 0.83
CA GLY A 99 1.69 1.31 2.16
C GLY A 99 0.57 1.72 3.12
N ALA A 100 0.24 3.02 3.18
CA ALA A 100 -0.84 3.54 4.01
C ALA A 100 -2.22 3.01 3.56
N TYR A 101 -2.43 2.94 2.25
CA TYR A 101 -3.62 2.35 1.63
C TYR A 101 -3.81 0.89 2.07
N MET A 102 -2.75 0.10 2.03
CA MET A 102 -2.75 -1.29 2.48
C MET A 102 -3.03 -1.41 3.98
N GLN A 103 -2.40 -0.56 4.80
CA GLN A 103 -2.61 -0.53 6.24
C GLN A 103 -4.07 -0.17 6.59
N ALA A 104 -4.70 0.69 5.79
CA ALA A 104 -6.09 1.10 5.95
C ALA A 104 -7.10 0.06 5.43
N SER A 105 -6.73 -0.80 4.49
CA SER A 105 -7.65 -1.79 3.88
C SER A 105 -8.23 -2.83 4.86
N GLY A 106 -7.59 -3.02 6.01
CA GLY A 106 -8.11 -3.85 7.11
C GLY A 106 -9.00 -3.12 8.11
N LYS A 107 -9.10 -1.79 8.02
CA LYS A 107 -9.77 -0.92 8.99
C LYS A 107 -11.16 -0.53 8.50
N SER A 108 -12.04 -0.18 9.43
CA SER A 108 -13.30 0.50 9.09
C SER A 108 -13.02 1.93 8.65
N GLN A 109 -13.95 2.53 7.89
CA GLN A 109 -13.88 3.95 7.54
C GLN A 109 -13.60 4.79 8.80
N PRO A 110 -12.57 5.67 8.77
CA PRO A 110 -12.33 6.58 9.88
C PRO A 110 -13.60 7.39 10.11
N SER A 111 -14.10 7.35 11.35
CA SER A 111 -15.31 8.08 11.70
C SER A 111 -15.04 9.57 11.50
N SER A 112 -15.78 10.22 10.59
CA SER A 112 -15.76 11.68 10.46
C SER A 112 -16.38 12.31 11.72
N ASN A 113 -15.59 12.41 12.80
CA ASN A 113 -15.87 13.12 14.05
C ASN A 113 -14.48 13.30 14.71
N GLN A 114 -13.92 14.48 14.93
CA GLN A 114 -14.50 15.80 15.23
C GLN A 114 -13.64 16.93 14.64
N ARG A 115 -14.31 18.08 14.50
CA ARG A 115 -13.83 19.40 14.07
C ARG A 115 -12.53 19.88 14.73
#